data_AF-A0A1B7U1R4-F1
#
_entry.id   AF-A0A1B7U1R4-F1
#
_cell.length_a   1.000
_cell.length_b   1.000
_cell.length_c   1.000
_cell.angle_alpha   90.00
_cell.angle_beta   90.00
_cell.angle_gamma   90.00
#
_symmetry.space_group_name_H-M   'P 1'
#
loop_
_entity.id
_entity.type
_entity.pdbx_description
1 polymer ?
#
loop_
_entity_poly.entity_id
_entity_poly.type
_entity_poly.pdbx_seq_one_letter_code
_entity_poly.pdbx_strand_id
1 'polypeptide(L)'
;MHDRTPCIDFSQLESVYAPLAESVRRLLDISIRTEAGPTAVAAAISRIDSAADELSDALLPGPFGVHRSPDGQTIAWGNAVVGLRNPVAPPLVIHHDPDGLVWSEFVLGAAYEGPPGTVHGGVCALVLDHVLGATAHQPDRPAYTGTLTLRYRRPTALGRRLRAEAHVERVDGVKIFAVGHLADEDGVTVEAEGIFIHPKQTPT
;
A
#
# COMPACT_ATOMS: atom_id res chain seq x y z
N MET A 1 40.64 -11.20 -1.74
CA MET A 1 39.85 -11.57 -0.55
C MET A 1 38.41 -11.19 -0.89
N HIS A 2 37.56 -12.17 -1.20
CA HIS A 2 36.22 -11.93 -1.73
C HIS A 2 35.36 -11.27 -0.65
N ASP A 3 34.89 -10.06 -0.93
CA ASP A 3 33.88 -9.36 -0.15
C ASP A 3 32.56 -10.13 -0.27
N ARG A 4 32.29 -11.01 0.71
CA ARG A 4 31.03 -11.72 0.85
C ARG A 4 30.05 -10.79 1.57
N THR A 5 29.55 -9.77 0.88
CA THR A 5 28.28 -9.18 1.28
C THR A 5 27.24 -10.31 1.21
N PRO A 6 26.58 -10.70 2.32
CA PRO A 6 25.57 -11.74 2.27
C PRO A 6 24.47 -11.29 1.31
N CYS A 7 24.23 -12.09 0.26
CA CYS A 7 23.10 -11.89 -0.62
C CYS A 7 21.83 -12.04 0.23
N ILE A 8 21.06 -10.98 0.38
CA ILE A 8 19.80 -11.01 1.13
C ILE A 8 18.83 -11.91 0.35
N ASP A 9 18.42 -13.01 0.95
CA ASP A 9 17.38 -13.87 0.40
C ASP A 9 16.00 -13.27 0.72
N PHE A 10 15.48 -12.48 -0.21
CA PHE A 10 14.16 -11.86 -0.07
C PHE A 10 13.02 -12.88 -0.06
N SER A 11 13.17 -14.06 -0.66
CA SER A 11 12.13 -15.09 -0.61
C SER A 11 12.00 -15.67 0.81
N GLN A 12 13.14 -15.89 1.47
CA GLN A 12 13.17 -16.31 2.87
C GLN A 12 12.60 -15.23 3.79
N LEU A 13 13.00 -13.97 3.60
CA LEU A 13 12.49 -12.87 4.41
C LEU A 13 10.98 -12.64 4.23
N GLU A 14 10.47 -12.80 3.02
CA GLU A 14 9.03 -12.73 2.72
C GLU A 14 8.27 -13.81 3.49
N SER A 15 8.75 -15.07 3.45
CA SER A 15 8.13 -16.19 4.16
C SER A 15 8.06 -16.00 5.68
N VAL A 16 8.95 -15.18 6.24
CA VAL A 16 9.01 -14.89 7.68
C VAL A 16 8.13 -13.69 8.03
N TYR A 17 8.23 -12.59 7.28
CA TYR A 17 7.60 -11.34 7.68
C TYR A 17 6.19 -11.10 7.11
N ALA A 18 5.81 -11.74 6.00
CA ALA A 18 4.45 -11.64 5.50
C ALA A 18 3.43 -12.24 6.50
N PRO A 19 3.64 -13.44 7.08
CA PRO A 19 2.73 -13.99 8.08
C PRO A 19 2.63 -13.17 9.37
N LEU A 20 3.74 -12.53 9.77
CA LEU A 20 3.75 -11.60 10.91
C LEU A 20 2.83 -10.41 10.61
N ALA A 21 3.01 -9.74 9.46
CA ALA A 21 2.17 -8.61 9.08
C ALA A 21 0.69 -9.01 8.99
N GLU A 22 0.39 -10.20 8.47
CA GLU A 22 -0.97 -10.72 8.39
C GLU A 22 -1.60 -10.97 9.76
N SER A 23 -0.83 -11.51 10.70
CA SER A 23 -1.27 -11.68 12.09
C SER A 23 -1.61 -10.34 12.75
N VAL A 24 -0.82 -9.30 12.46
CA VAL A 24 -1.10 -7.93 12.94
C VAL A 24 -2.31 -7.33 12.23
N ARG A 25 -2.51 -7.52 10.92
CA ARG A 25 -3.71 -7.06 10.20
C ARG A 25 -4.98 -7.65 10.81
N ARG A 26 -4.97 -8.95 11.10
CA ARG A 26 -6.07 -9.61 11.80
C ARG A 26 -6.32 -8.98 13.18
N LEU A 27 -5.27 -8.64 13.91
CA LEU A 27 -5.40 -8.00 15.22
C LEU A 27 -5.93 -6.56 15.13
N LEU A 28 -5.55 -5.78 14.11
CA LEU A 28 -6.07 -4.43 13.85
C LEU A 28 -7.59 -4.45 13.66
N ASP A 29 -8.10 -5.38 12.88
CA ASP A 29 -9.54 -5.54 12.69
C ASP A 29 -10.26 -5.99 13.97
N ILE A 30 -9.71 -6.98 14.68
CA ILE A 30 -10.32 -7.50 15.91
C ILE A 30 -10.30 -6.46 17.04
N SER A 31 -9.24 -5.66 17.16
CA SER A 31 -9.14 -4.65 18.22
C SER A 31 -10.20 -3.55 18.10
N ILE A 32 -10.67 -3.28 16.88
CA ILE A 32 -11.76 -2.33 16.61
C ILE A 32 -13.12 -2.94 16.96
N ARG A 33 -13.32 -4.23 16.65
CA ARG A 33 -14.65 -4.88 16.68
C ARG A 33 -14.95 -5.71 17.92
N THR A 34 -13.96 -5.94 18.79
CA THR A 34 -14.10 -6.83 19.95
C THR A 34 -14.98 -6.23 21.05
N GLU A 35 -15.84 -7.06 21.65
CA GLU A 35 -16.60 -6.74 22.87
C GLU A 35 -16.12 -7.57 24.08
N ALA A 36 -14.90 -8.11 24.01
CA ALA A 36 -14.34 -8.95 25.07
C ALA A 36 -14.26 -8.21 26.42
N GLY A 37 -14.54 -8.93 27.51
CA GLY A 37 -14.51 -8.37 28.86
C GLY A 37 -13.10 -7.98 29.35
N PRO A 38 -12.98 -7.16 30.41
CA PRO A 38 -11.71 -6.57 30.85
C PRO A 38 -10.58 -7.57 31.10
N THR A 39 -10.88 -8.74 31.67
CA THR A 39 -9.88 -9.79 31.92
C THR A 39 -9.26 -10.34 30.63
N ALA A 40 -10.08 -10.57 29.60
CA ALA A 40 -9.60 -11.06 28.30
C ALA A 40 -8.79 -9.99 27.58
N VAL A 41 -9.21 -8.72 27.66
CA VAL A 41 -8.46 -7.57 27.10
C VAL A 41 -7.10 -7.43 27.77
N ALA A 42 -7.03 -7.49 29.11
CA ALA A 42 -5.75 -7.41 29.83
C ALA A 42 -4.78 -8.54 29.45
N ALA A 43 -5.30 -9.77 29.30
CA ALA A 43 -4.49 -10.89 28.84
C ALA A 43 -4.01 -10.73 27.38
N ALA A 44 -4.82 -10.12 26.51
CA ALA A 44 -4.42 -9.81 25.14
C ALA A 44 -3.31 -8.75 25.10
N ILE A 45 -3.46 -7.65 25.87
CA ILE A 45 -2.44 -6.60 25.99
C ILE A 45 -1.09 -7.19 26.39
N SER A 46 -1.05 -7.99 27.47
CA SER A 46 0.19 -8.61 27.93
C SER A 46 0.88 -9.48 26.87
N ARG A 47 0.12 -10.19 26.02
CA ARG A 47 0.68 -11.00 24.93
C ARG A 47 1.19 -10.15 23.78
N ILE A 48 0.49 -9.07 23.46
CA ILE A 48 0.88 -8.13 22.40
C ILE A 48 2.17 -7.42 22.81
N ASP A 49 2.25 -6.94 24.04
CA ASP A 49 3.43 -6.25 24.57
C ASP A 49 4.63 -7.19 24.62
N SER A 50 4.46 -8.43 25.10
CA SER A 50 5.52 -9.45 25.09
C SER A 50 6.03 -9.74 23.67
N ALA A 51 5.13 -9.86 22.69
CA ALA A 51 5.53 -10.06 21.30
C ALA A 51 6.26 -8.84 20.72
N ALA A 52 5.84 -7.63 21.11
CA ALA A 52 6.51 -6.40 20.71
C ALA A 52 7.92 -6.31 21.30
N ASP A 53 8.08 -6.63 22.59
CA ASP A 53 9.37 -6.68 23.27
C ASP A 53 10.33 -7.67 22.59
N GLU A 54 9.88 -8.91 22.34
CA GLU A 54 10.67 -9.94 21.66
C GLU A 54 11.10 -9.50 20.24
N LEU A 55 10.20 -8.90 19.46
CA LEU A 55 10.52 -8.44 18.11
C LEU A 55 11.42 -7.19 18.11
N SER A 56 11.44 -6.43 19.21
CA SER A 56 12.25 -5.21 19.34
C SER A 56 13.73 -5.46 19.57
N ASP A 57 14.13 -6.70 19.91
CA ASP A 57 15.52 -7.11 20.11
C ASP A 57 16.38 -6.93 18.85
N ALA A 58 15.77 -6.92 17.66
CA ALA A 58 16.45 -6.79 16.37
C ALA A 58 15.70 -5.86 15.40
N LEU A 59 15.75 -4.54 15.68
CA LEU A 59 15.19 -3.51 14.81
C LEU A 59 16.19 -2.96 13.79
N LEU A 60 15.64 -2.50 12.66
CA LEU A 60 16.38 -1.61 11.77
C LEU A 60 16.66 -0.29 12.49
N PRO A 61 17.83 0.36 12.26
CA PRO A 61 18.15 1.66 12.86
C PRO A 61 17.27 2.81 12.33
N GLY A 62 16.46 2.56 11.30
CA GLY A 62 15.60 3.54 10.65
C GLY A 62 14.48 2.87 9.85
N PRO A 63 13.74 3.64 9.02
CA PRO A 63 12.68 3.08 8.19
C PRO A 63 13.22 2.05 7.20
N PHE A 64 12.35 1.12 6.76
CA PHE A 64 12.73 0.09 5.78
C PHE A 64 13.27 0.70 4.48
N GLY A 65 12.67 1.78 3.97
CA GLY A 65 13.12 2.43 2.75
C GLY A 65 12.84 1.59 1.50
N VAL A 66 13.72 1.71 0.50
CA VAL A 66 13.62 1.02 -0.80
C VAL A 66 14.88 0.21 -1.02
N HIS A 67 14.72 -1.08 -1.30
CA HIS A 67 15.79 -2.00 -1.64
C HIS A 67 15.63 -2.50 -3.08
N ARG A 68 16.68 -3.11 -3.62
CA ARG A 68 16.62 -3.86 -4.88
C ARG A 68 17.00 -5.31 -4.64
N SER A 69 16.21 -6.23 -5.19
CA SER A 69 16.56 -7.64 -5.23
C SER A 69 17.59 -7.93 -6.33
N PRO A 70 18.27 -9.10 -6.28
CA PRO A 70 19.23 -9.50 -7.32
C PRO A 70 18.65 -9.58 -8.73
N ASP A 71 17.36 -9.86 -8.88
CA ASP A 71 16.62 -9.89 -10.15
C ASP A 71 16.11 -8.50 -10.59
N GLY A 72 16.46 -7.44 -9.86
CA GLY A 72 16.16 -6.05 -10.22
C GLY A 72 14.80 -5.55 -9.77
N GLN A 73 14.03 -6.33 -9.00
CA GLN A 73 12.76 -5.88 -8.44
C GLN A 73 12.99 -4.83 -7.36
N THR A 74 12.10 -3.84 -7.33
CA THR A 74 12.10 -2.82 -6.27
C THR A 74 11.31 -3.33 -5.07
N ILE A 75 11.95 -3.35 -3.91
CA ILE A 75 11.39 -3.85 -2.66
C ILE A 75 11.12 -2.67 -1.72
N ALA A 76 9.85 -2.35 -1.54
CA ALA A 76 9.37 -1.26 -0.68
C ALA A 76 8.46 -1.79 0.44
N TRP A 77 8.88 -2.83 1.16
CA TRP A 77 8.02 -3.54 2.11
C TRP A 77 7.54 -2.71 3.32
N GLY A 78 8.15 -1.56 3.60
CA GLY A 78 7.64 -0.60 4.60
C GLY A 78 6.63 0.40 4.07
N ASN A 79 6.35 0.41 2.76
CA ASN A 79 5.46 1.38 2.11
C ASN A 79 4.05 1.38 2.73
N ALA A 80 3.43 2.54 2.83
CA ALA A 80 2.12 2.70 3.48
C ALA A 80 0.93 2.18 2.66
N VAL A 81 1.14 1.80 1.39
CA VAL A 81 0.07 1.37 0.47
C VAL A 81 0.22 -0.08 0.04
N VAL A 82 1.43 -0.50 -0.30
CA VAL A 82 1.74 -1.86 -0.80
C VAL A 82 2.82 -2.57 0.03
N GLY A 83 3.12 -2.05 1.22
CA GLY A 83 4.19 -2.58 2.06
C GLY A 83 3.83 -3.94 2.65
N LEU A 84 4.52 -4.99 2.19
CA LEU A 84 4.37 -6.35 2.73
C LEU A 84 4.52 -6.42 4.25
N ARG A 85 5.50 -5.68 4.81
CA ARG A 85 5.79 -5.60 6.25
C ARG A 85 5.02 -4.50 6.96
N ASN A 86 4.10 -3.81 6.27
CA ASN A 86 3.30 -2.74 6.84
C ASN A 86 1.83 -3.22 7.03
N PRO A 87 1.40 -3.50 8.28
CA PRO A 87 0.04 -3.95 8.54
C PRO A 87 -1.03 -2.88 8.30
N VAL A 88 -0.68 -1.59 8.24
CA VAL A 88 -1.67 -0.55 7.92
C VAL A 88 -1.90 -0.40 6.42
N ALA A 89 -1.01 -0.96 5.58
CA ALA A 89 -1.16 -0.91 4.14
C ALA A 89 -2.47 -1.61 3.71
N PRO A 90 -3.31 -0.97 2.88
CA PRO A 90 -4.43 -1.66 2.24
C PRO A 90 -3.92 -2.91 1.51
N PRO A 91 -4.72 -3.99 1.44
CA PRO A 91 -4.28 -5.27 0.87
C PRO A 91 -4.29 -5.24 -0.67
N LEU A 92 -3.61 -4.26 -1.26
CA LEU A 92 -3.54 -4.10 -2.71
C LEU A 92 -2.54 -5.09 -3.29
N VAL A 93 -2.95 -5.75 -4.38
CA VAL A 93 -2.06 -6.40 -5.33
C VAL A 93 -2.17 -5.62 -6.63
N ILE A 94 -1.06 -5.02 -7.07
CA ILE A 94 -1.03 -4.19 -8.28
C ILE A 94 -0.77 -5.07 -9.49
N HIS A 95 -1.67 -4.98 -10.47
CA HIS A 95 -1.57 -5.66 -11.76
C HIS A 95 -1.30 -4.64 -12.86
N HIS A 96 -0.49 -5.02 -13.83
CA HIS A 96 -0.18 -4.23 -15.02
C HIS A 96 -0.55 -5.04 -16.25
N ASP A 97 -1.44 -4.50 -17.07
CA ASP A 97 -1.82 -5.11 -18.34
C ASP A 97 -0.93 -4.58 -19.48
N PRO A 98 -0.77 -5.33 -20.58
CA PRO A 98 0.10 -4.94 -21.70
C PRO A 98 -0.30 -3.64 -22.40
N ASP A 99 -1.55 -3.21 -22.28
CA ASP A 99 -2.09 -1.98 -22.86
C ASP A 99 -1.86 -0.74 -21.97
N GLY A 100 -1.23 -0.92 -20.82
CA GLY A 100 -0.90 0.16 -19.88
C GLY A 100 -1.96 0.39 -18.80
N LEU A 101 -3.02 -0.43 -18.74
CA LEU A 101 -3.94 -0.41 -17.62
C LEU A 101 -3.25 -0.93 -16.35
N VAL A 102 -3.39 -0.19 -15.26
CA VAL A 102 -2.97 -0.61 -13.92
C VAL A 102 -4.19 -0.77 -13.05
N TRP A 103 -4.29 -1.88 -12.33
CA TRP A 103 -5.48 -2.16 -11.54
C TRP A 103 -5.20 -2.99 -10.28
N SER A 104 -6.16 -2.97 -9.35
CA SER A 104 -6.17 -3.79 -8.15
C SER A 104 -7.60 -4.11 -7.72
N GLU A 105 -7.82 -5.32 -7.20
CA GLU A 105 -9.09 -5.73 -6.58
C GLU A 105 -8.85 -6.12 -5.13
N PHE A 106 -9.68 -5.60 -4.22
CA PHE A 106 -9.46 -5.73 -2.79
C PHE A 106 -10.75 -5.48 -2.00
N VAL A 107 -10.69 -5.74 -0.68
CA VAL A 107 -11.77 -5.43 0.26
C VAL A 107 -11.18 -4.62 1.41
N LEU A 108 -11.84 -3.53 1.79
CA LEU A 108 -11.45 -2.71 2.94
C LEU A 108 -12.38 -2.97 4.12
N GLY A 109 -11.80 -3.40 5.24
CA GLY A 109 -12.49 -3.65 6.51
C GLY A 109 -12.46 -2.47 7.49
N ALA A 110 -12.80 -2.74 8.75
CA ALA A 110 -13.00 -1.73 9.78
C ALA A 110 -11.78 -0.82 10.03
N ALA A 111 -10.56 -1.33 9.80
CA ALA A 111 -9.32 -0.55 9.93
C ALA A 111 -9.23 0.67 8.99
N TYR A 112 -10.09 0.76 7.97
CA TYR A 112 -10.09 1.82 6.96
C TYR A 112 -11.36 2.68 7.01
N GLU A 113 -12.19 2.53 8.05
CA GLU A 113 -13.42 3.27 8.23
C GLU A 113 -13.16 4.76 8.44
N GLY A 114 -14.01 5.60 7.82
CA GLY A 114 -14.08 7.02 8.10
C GLY A 114 -15.45 7.37 8.68
N PRO A 115 -16.40 7.87 7.86
CA PRO A 115 -17.79 7.90 8.26
C PRO A 115 -18.34 6.49 8.46
N PRO A 116 -19.35 6.30 9.35
CA PRO A 116 -19.91 5.00 9.65
C PRO A 116 -20.29 4.18 8.41
N GLY A 117 -19.77 2.95 8.32
CA GLY A 117 -20.00 2.00 7.24
C GLY A 117 -19.26 2.30 5.93
N THR A 118 -18.41 3.32 5.89
CA THR A 118 -17.76 3.79 4.65
C THR A 118 -16.26 3.93 4.80
N VAL A 119 -15.53 3.67 3.72
CA VAL A 119 -14.09 3.88 3.64
C VAL A 119 -13.80 5.37 3.82
N HIS A 120 -12.80 5.70 4.65
CA HIS A 120 -12.36 7.09 4.80
C HIS A 120 -11.91 7.66 3.45
N GLY A 121 -12.34 8.90 3.13
CA GLY A 121 -12.00 9.53 1.85
C GLY A 121 -10.48 9.60 1.62
N GLY A 122 -9.71 9.91 2.66
CA GLY A 122 -8.24 9.86 2.62
C GLY A 122 -7.64 8.49 2.29
N VAL A 123 -8.30 7.39 2.65
CA VAL A 123 -7.86 6.04 2.24
C VAL A 123 -8.18 5.80 0.77
N CYS A 124 -9.33 6.27 0.27
CA CYS A 124 -9.62 6.22 -1.16
C CYS A 124 -8.57 7.02 -1.96
N ALA A 125 -8.19 8.20 -1.46
CA ALA A 125 -7.14 9.02 -2.04
C ALA A 125 -5.76 8.33 -2.01
N LEU A 126 -5.42 7.68 -0.90
CA LEU A 126 -4.18 6.90 -0.75
C LEU A 126 -4.09 5.77 -1.80
N VAL A 127 -5.17 5.02 -1.98
CA VAL A 127 -5.22 3.95 -2.99
C VAL A 127 -5.09 4.53 -4.40
N LEU A 128 -5.86 5.58 -4.72
CA LEU A 128 -5.85 6.17 -6.06
C LEU A 128 -4.51 6.82 -6.38
N ASP A 129 -3.88 7.54 -5.46
CA ASP A 129 -2.52 8.08 -5.66
C ASP A 129 -1.54 6.99 -6.07
N HIS A 130 -1.58 5.84 -5.40
CA HIS A 130 -0.69 4.73 -5.68
C HIS A 130 -0.97 4.08 -7.04
N VAL A 131 -2.24 3.78 -7.34
CA VAL A 131 -2.63 3.12 -8.60
C VAL A 131 -2.36 4.03 -9.79
N LEU A 132 -2.68 5.33 -9.69
CA LEU A 132 -2.31 6.30 -10.73
C LEU A 132 -0.79 6.42 -10.85
N GLY A 133 -0.06 6.52 -9.74
CA GLY A 133 1.39 6.62 -9.75
C GLY A 133 2.07 5.39 -10.37
N ALA A 134 1.52 4.20 -10.17
CA ALA A 134 2.02 2.95 -10.76
C ALA A 134 1.93 2.96 -12.30
N THR A 135 0.99 3.70 -12.91
CA THR A 135 0.94 3.91 -14.38
C THR A 135 2.15 4.71 -14.89
N ALA A 136 2.67 5.61 -14.06
CA ALA A 136 3.74 6.54 -14.40
C ALA A 136 5.14 6.01 -14.04
N HIS A 137 5.23 4.95 -13.23
CA HIS A 137 6.51 4.38 -12.83
C HIS A 137 7.18 3.65 -14.00
N GLN A 138 8.44 4.01 -14.25
CA GLN A 138 9.30 3.32 -15.20
C GLN A 138 10.50 2.73 -14.45
N PRO A 139 11.09 1.62 -14.93
CA PRO A 139 12.36 1.14 -14.40
C PRO A 139 13.39 2.28 -14.34
N ASP A 140 14.04 2.44 -13.18
CA ASP A 140 15.08 3.44 -12.92
C ASP A 140 14.66 4.92 -13.03
N ARG A 141 13.35 5.21 -13.18
CA ARG A 141 12.85 6.58 -13.29
C ARG A 141 11.60 6.77 -12.43
N PRO A 142 11.77 7.16 -11.15
CA PRO A 142 10.64 7.36 -10.26
C PRO A 142 9.76 8.52 -10.75
N ALA A 143 8.47 8.38 -10.52
CA ALA A 143 7.45 9.40 -10.77
C ALA A 143 6.95 9.91 -9.42
N TYR A 144 6.98 11.23 -9.22
CA TYR A 144 6.50 11.86 -7.99
C TYR A 144 5.15 12.52 -8.24
N THR A 145 4.21 12.36 -7.33
CA THR A 145 2.92 13.05 -7.39
C THR A 145 3.16 14.56 -7.32
N GLY A 146 2.83 15.28 -8.39
CA GLY A 146 2.80 16.74 -8.42
C GLY A 146 1.43 17.29 -8.04
N THR A 147 0.36 16.66 -8.51
CA THR A 147 -1.02 17.05 -8.19
C THR A 147 -1.93 15.83 -8.24
N LEU A 148 -2.89 15.76 -7.31
CA LEU A 148 -3.94 14.75 -7.28
C LEU A 148 -5.28 15.45 -7.07
N THR A 149 -6.22 15.24 -7.99
CA THR A 149 -7.59 15.77 -7.92
C THR A 149 -8.55 14.59 -7.80
N LEU A 150 -9.43 14.63 -6.80
CA LEU A 150 -10.43 13.58 -6.57
C LEU A 150 -11.85 14.12 -6.65
N ARG A 151 -12.77 13.31 -7.18
CA ARG A 151 -14.21 13.56 -7.16
C ARG A 151 -14.93 12.38 -6.51
N TYR A 152 -15.43 12.58 -5.30
CA TYR A 152 -16.23 11.58 -4.58
C TYR A 152 -17.66 11.63 -5.11
N ARG A 153 -18.05 10.62 -5.91
CA ARG A 153 -19.36 10.53 -6.57
C ARG A 153 -20.42 9.95 -5.65
N ARG A 154 -20.05 8.96 -4.84
CA ARG A 154 -20.90 8.28 -3.86
C ARG A 154 -20.04 7.68 -2.75
N PRO A 155 -20.64 7.30 -1.60
CA PRO A 155 -19.91 6.59 -0.55
C PRO A 155 -19.27 5.30 -1.06
N THR A 156 -18.03 5.04 -0.65
CA THR A 156 -17.36 3.74 -0.82
C THR A 156 -17.67 2.89 0.41
N ALA A 157 -18.54 1.90 0.27
CA ALA A 157 -18.95 1.06 1.41
C ALA A 157 -17.83 0.10 1.86
N LEU A 158 -17.71 -0.11 3.17
CA LEU A 158 -16.82 -1.11 3.76
C LEU A 158 -17.30 -2.54 3.44
N GLY A 159 -16.37 -3.50 3.44
CA GLY A 159 -16.67 -4.93 3.28
C GLY A 159 -17.13 -5.34 1.89
N ARG A 160 -17.21 -4.41 0.92
CA ARG A 160 -17.49 -4.73 -0.48
C ARG A 160 -16.20 -4.96 -1.26
N ARG A 161 -16.31 -5.76 -2.32
CA ARG A 161 -15.24 -5.88 -3.32
C ARG A 161 -15.12 -4.56 -4.07
N LEU A 162 -13.93 -3.97 -3.99
CA LEU A 162 -13.56 -2.75 -4.66
C LEU A 162 -12.60 -3.06 -5.80
N ARG A 163 -12.65 -2.23 -6.84
CA ARG A 163 -11.71 -2.25 -7.96
C ARG A 163 -11.17 -0.84 -8.16
N ALA A 164 -9.85 -0.70 -8.13
CA ALA A 164 -9.16 0.52 -8.52
C ALA A 164 -8.50 0.32 -9.88
N GLU A 165 -8.65 1.27 -10.79
CA GLU A 165 -8.04 1.24 -12.12
C GLU A 165 -7.48 2.60 -12.49
N ALA A 166 -6.38 2.62 -13.24
CA ALA A 166 -5.83 3.83 -13.84
C ALA A 166 -5.08 3.54 -15.14
N HIS A 167 -4.97 4.56 -15.98
CA HIS A 167 -4.12 4.55 -17.17
C HIS A 167 -3.55 5.96 -17.42
N VAL A 168 -2.51 6.03 -18.25
CA VAL A 168 -1.94 7.30 -18.71
C VAL A 168 -2.86 7.89 -19.79
N GLU A 169 -3.38 9.09 -19.54
CA GLU A 169 -4.15 9.85 -20.52
C GLU A 169 -3.22 10.57 -21.51
N ARG A 170 -2.15 11.20 -21.01
CA ARG A 170 -1.20 11.96 -21.84
C ARG A 170 0.15 12.12 -21.16
N VAL A 171 1.21 12.29 -21.97
CA VAL A 171 2.54 12.69 -21.52
C VAL A 171 2.91 14.04 -22.13
N ASP A 172 3.50 14.93 -21.32
CA ASP A 172 3.94 16.28 -21.71
C ASP A 172 5.31 16.61 -21.09
N GLY A 173 6.37 16.31 -21.83
CA GLY A 173 7.75 16.47 -21.36
C GLY A 173 8.03 15.64 -20.10
N VAL A 174 8.14 16.30 -18.95
CA VAL A 174 8.38 15.65 -17.64
C VAL A 174 7.11 15.29 -16.89
N LYS A 175 5.93 15.72 -17.39
CA LYS A 175 4.63 15.51 -16.75
C LYS A 175 3.92 14.31 -17.37
N ILE A 176 3.39 13.44 -16.53
CA ILE A 176 2.51 12.33 -16.89
C ILE A 176 1.15 12.63 -16.31
N PHE A 177 0.13 12.70 -17.16
CA PHE A 177 -1.26 12.86 -16.79
C PHE A 177 -1.90 11.48 -16.79
N ALA A 178 -2.34 11.04 -15.62
CA ALA A 178 -3.02 9.77 -15.43
C ALA A 178 -4.43 10.00 -14.90
N VAL A 179 -5.36 9.16 -15.33
CA VAL A 179 -6.74 9.17 -14.88
C VAL A 179 -7.09 7.79 -14.35
N GLY A 180 -7.98 7.75 -13.37
CA GLY A 180 -8.38 6.49 -12.76
C GLY A 180 -9.60 6.65 -11.88
N HIS A 181 -10.05 5.53 -11.32
CA HIS A 181 -11.21 5.53 -10.45
C HIS A 181 -11.19 4.36 -9.47
N LEU A 182 -11.98 4.49 -8.41
CA LEU A 182 -12.35 3.43 -7.49
C LEU A 182 -13.83 3.10 -7.74
N ALA A 183 -14.15 1.81 -7.83
CA ALA A 183 -15.49 1.31 -8.10
C ALA A 183 -15.84 0.11 -7.20
N ASP A 184 -17.14 -0.13 -7.05
CA ASP A 184 -17.69 -1.41 -6.61
C ASP A 184 -18.71 -1.91 -7.66
N GLU A 185 -19.48 -2.95 -7.35
CA GLU A 185 -20.47 -3.52 -8.28
C GLU A 185 -21.55 -2.54 -8.78
N ASP A 186 -21.81 -1.46 -8.05
CA ASP A 186 -22.77 -0.40 -8.42
C ASP A 186 -22.15 0.72 -9.27
N GLY A 187 -20.86 0.61 -9.62
CA GLY A 187 -20.14 1.53 -10.51
C GLY A 187 -19.06 2.37 -9.80
N VAL A 188 -18.79 3.58 -10.26
CA VAL A 188 -17.70 4.43 -9.71
C VAL A 188 -18.09 5.07 -8.37
N THR A 189 -17.22 5.01 -7.36
CA THR A 189 -17.36 5.74 -6.10
C THR A 189 -16.53 7.02 -6.08
N VAL A 190 -15.30 6.96 -6.60
CA VAL A 190 -14.34 8.07 -6.62
C VAL A 190 -13.62 8.09 -7.96
N GLU A 191 -13.58 9.24 -8.61
CA GLU A 191 -12.73 9.49 -9.78
C GLU A 191 -11.47 10.24 -9.35
N ALA A 192 -10.37 10.01 -10.06
CA ALA A 192 -9.10 10.68 -9.82
C ALA A 192 -8.40 11.09 -11.12
N GLU A 193 -7.80 12.28 -11.07
CA GLU A 193 -6.86 12.80 -12.06
C GLU A 193 -5.55 13.12 -11.35
N GLY A 194 -4.44 12.64 -11.89
CA GLY A 194 -3.11 12.78 -11.30
C GLY A 194 -2.11 13.35 -12.29
N ILE A 195 -1.26 14.26 -11.82
CA ILE A 195 -0.10 14.77 -12.55
C ILE A 195 1.14 14.26 -11.83
N PHE A 196 1.90 13.41 -12.49
CA PHE A 196 3.15 12.84 -11.99
C PHE A 196 4.34 13.45 -12.71
N ILE A 197 5.43 13.67 -11.96
CA ILE A 197 6.62 14.36 -12.44
C ILE A 197 7.80 13.40 -12.38
N HIS A 198 8.45 13.21 -13.52
CA HIS A 198 9.79 12.65 -13.54
C HIS A 198 10.82 13.78 -13.37
N PRO A 199 11.65 13.76 -12.32
CA PRO A 199 12.69 14.76 -12.15
C PRO A 199 13.64 14.74 -13.34
N LYS A 200 14.19 15.90 -13.68
CA LYS A 200 15.33 15.95 -14.62
C LYS A 200 16.48 15.21 -13.95
N GLN A 201 17.11 14.27 -14.67
CA GLN A 201 18.34 13.65 -14.21
C GLN A 201 19.40 14.75 -14.05
N THR A 202 19.96 14.89 -12.86
CA THR A 202 21.16 15.71 -12.68
C THR A 202 22.29 14.99 -13.41
N PRO A 203 22.97 15.62 -14.38
CA PRO A 203 24.15 15.01 -14.98
C PRO A 203 25.18 14.74 -13.87
N THR A 204 25.63 13.49 -13.76
CA THR A 204 26.80 13.10 -12.96
C THR A 204 28.07 13.68 -13.53
#